data_AF-A0A522YTD5-F1
#
_entry.id   AF-A0A522YTD5-F1
#
_cell.length_a   1.000
_cell.length_b   1.000
_cell.length_c   1.000
_cell.angle_alpha   90.00
_cell.angle_beta   90.00
_cell.angle_gamma   90.00
#
_symmetry.space_group_name_H-M   'P 1'
#
loop_
_entity.id
_entity.type
_entity.pdbx_description
1 polymer ?
#
loop_
_entity_poly.entity_id
_entity_poly.type
_entity_poly.pdbx_seq_one_letter_code
_entity_poly.pdbx_strand_id
1 'polypeptide(L)'
;MRPFCFRSYRPAFSGYGYGTAEFLNAFKRRGWRCNFQPDALDKYTPCKEEIVIHSGFPHFFRMEPGKTHIGRVMLESDSLPRLWADVLNTMDEVWVAAEFNVKTFAAGGVDPKKLVVVPDMVDARFVPSNKARPAGKTFRFLSVFMDLSLRKGWEVTLHGFAAQFAANKNVEWVVQCAPESARKLNAVIRALNKRGHATRSEE
;
A
#
# COMPACT_ATOMS: atom_id res chain seq x y z
N MET A 1 7.14 17.29 24.49
CA MET A 1 6.22 17.12 23.32
C MET A 1 4.97 16.41 23.77
N ARG A 2 3.79 16.83 23.29
CA ARG A 2 2.52 16.20 23.68
C ARG A 2 2.42 14.81 23.05
N PRO A 3 1.94 13.80 23.78
CA PRO A 3 1.68 12.47 23.22
C PRO A 3 0.51 12.52 22.24
N PHE A 4 0.49 11.60 21.27
CA PHE A 4 -0.68 11.37 20.43
C PHE A 4 -1.06 9.89 20.40
N CYS A 5 -2.33 9.64 20.15
CA CYS A 5 -2.89 8.33 19.88
C CYS A 5 -2.83 8.07 18.38
N PHE A 6 -2.36 6.89 17.97
CA PHE A 6 -2.37 6.48 16.56
C PHE A 6 -3.30 5.30 16.37
N ARG A 7 -4.34 5.51 15.57
CA ARG A 7 -5.37 4.53 15.27
C ARG A 7 -5.21 4.01 13.85
N SER A 8 -5.17 2.70 13.71
CA SER A 8 -5.13 2.02 12.43
C SER A 8 -5.67 0.62 12.59
N TYR A 9 -6.16 0.02 11.50
CA TYR A 9 -6.42 -1.41 11.46
C TYR A 9 -5.17 -2.18 11.92
N ARG A 10 -5.35 -3.31 12.62
CA ARG A 10 -4.23 -4.08 13.18
C ARG A 10 -3.14 -4.27 12.11
N PRO A 11 -1.86 -4.03 12.43
CA PRO A 11 -0.74 -4.27 11.53
C PRO A 11 -0.56 -5.77 11.37
N ALA A 12 -1.37 -6.40 10.52
CA ALA A 12 -1.10 -7.74 10.03
C ALA A 12 -0.41 -7.59 8.67
N PHE A 13 0.86 -8.01 8.60
CA PHE A 13 1.72 -8.26 7.42
C PHE A 13 1.23 -7.75 6.05
N SER A 14 0.87 -6.48 5.97
CA SER A 14 0.34 -5.82 4.78
C SER A 14 1.13 -4.54 4.55
N GLY A 15 1.10 -4.01 3.32
CA GLY A 15 1.81 -2.76 2.99
C GLY A 15 1.41 -1.60 3.92
N TYR A 16 0.12 -1.50 4.26
CA TYR A 16 -0.38 -0.51 5.22
C TYR A 16 0.17 -0.70 6.65
N GLY A 17 0.33 -1.95 7.09
CA GLY A 17 0.92 -2.28 8.39
C GLY A 17 2.38 -1.86 8.50
N TYR A 18 3.18 -2.16 7.47
CA TYR A 18 4.58 -1.72 7.42
C TYR A 18 4.72 -0.20 7.35
N GLY A 19 3.93 0.46 6.49
CA GLY A 19 3.92 1.93 6.41
C GLY A 19 3.54 2.59 7.74
N THR A 20 2.56 2.02 8.45
CA THR A 20 2.17 2.45 9.80
C THR A 20 3.31 2.31 10.81
N ALA A 21 4.01 1.17 10.80
CA ALA A 21 5.13 0.94 11.70
C ALA A 21 6.27 1.95 11.46
N GLU A 22 6.63 2.18 10.19
CA GLU A 22 7.69 3.14 9.85
C GLU A 22 7.31 4.58 10.19
N PHE A 23 6.05 4.94 10.00
CA PHE A 23 5.53 6.23 10.43
C PHE A 23 5.69 6.41 11.95
N LEU A 24 5.20 5.47 12.75
CA LEU A 24 5.35 5.50 14.21
C LEU A 24 6.81 5.52 14.65
N ASN A 25 7.68 4.75 13.99
CA ASN A 25 9.11 4.73 14.26
C ASN A 25 9.76 6.09 13.97
N ALA A 26 9.35 6.79 12.91
CA ALA A 26 9.86 8.11 12.57
C ALA A 26 9.55 9.16 13.65
N PHE A 27 8.36 9.11 14.26
CA PHE A 27 7.99 9.98 15.38
C PHE A 27 8.74 9.60 16.66
N LYS A 28 8.83 8.31 16.99
CA LYS A 28 9.61 7.83 18.15
C LYS A 28 11.08 8.25 18.08
N ARG A 29 11.71 8.16 16.90
CA ARG A 29 13.10 8.61 16.66
C ARG A 29 13.29 10.11 16.93
N ARG A 30 12.24 10.91 16.82
CA ARG A 30 12.24 12.35 17.15
C ARG A 30 11.82 12.65 18.59
N GLY A 31 11.69 11.64 19.44
CA GLY A 31 11.33 11.82 20.86
C GLY A 31 9.83 11.99 21.14
N TRP A 32 8.96 11.68 20.17
CA TRP A 32 7.51 11.73 20.37
C TRP A 32 7.00 10.44 21.03
N ARG A 33 6.09 10.60 22.00
CA ARG A 33 5.37 9.46 22.60
C ARG A 33 4.13 9.15 21.74
N CYS A 34 4.14 7.99 21.11
CA CYS A 34 3.10 7.54 20.19
C CYS A 34 2.42 6.30 20.77
N ASN A 35 1.15 6.42 21.16
CA ASN A 35 0.37 5.33 21.71
C ASN A 35 -0.45 4.69 20.59
N PHE A 36 -0.05 3.47 20.17
CA PHE A 36 -0.79 2.74 19.15
C PHE A 36 -2.03 2.10 19.75
N GLN A 37 -3.16 2.30 19.09
CA GLN A 37 -4.41 1.65 19.44
C GLN A 37 -5.07 1.08 18.17
N PRO A 38 -5.35 -0.23 18.10
CA PRO A 38 -5.96 -0.79 16.91
C PRO A 38 -7.40 -0.30 16.76
N ASP A 39 -7.80 -0.05 15.51
CA ASP A 39 -9.21 0.04 15.15
C ASP A 39 -9.82 -1.36 15.26
N ALA A 40 -10.45 -1.64 16.39
CA ALA A 40 -11.21 -2.85 16.61
C ALA A 40 -12.64 -2.64 16.07
N LEU A 41 -13.08 -3.56 15.21
CA LEU A 41 -14.43 -3.53 14.62
C LEU A 41 -15.53 -3.80 15.65
N ASP A 42 -15.20 -4.50 16.73
CA ASP A 42 -16.10 -5.01 17.76
C ASP A 42 -16.14 -4.16 19.04
N LYS A 43 -15.02 -3.58 19.46
CA LYS A 43 -14.94 -2.78 20.69
C LYS A 43 -14.19 -1.46 20.51
N TYR A 44 -14.92 -0.36 20.62
CA TYR A 44 -14.35 0.98 20.60
C TYR A 44 -13.94 1.43 22.01
N THR A 45 -12.68 1.81 22.17
CA THR A 45 -12.15 2.45 23.38
C THR A 45 -11.65 3.85 23.00
N PRO A 46 -12.08 4.93 23.64
CA PRO A 46 -11.54 6.26 23.39
C PRO A 46 -10.04 6.34 23.70
N CYS A 47 -9.29 7.11 22.93
CA CYS A 47 -7.89 7.39 23.23
C CYS A 47 -7.78 8.20 24.55
N LYS A 48 -6.60 8.28 25.17
CA LYS A 48 -6.40 9.15 26.35
C LYS A 48 -5.80 10.51 25.97
N GLU A 49 -5.16 10.55 24.81
CA GLU A 49 -4.45 11.69 24.26
C GLU A 49 -5.42 12.69 23.62
N GLU A 50 -5.01 13.97 23.59
CA GLU A 50 -5.75 15.07 22.95
C GLU A 50 -5.67 15.00 21.42
N ILE A 51 -4.59 14.46 20.88
CA ILE A 51 -4.36 14.33 19.43
C ILE A 51 -4.56 12.87 19.04
N VAL A 52 -5.40 12.64 18.04
CA VAL A 52 -5.71 11.31 17.50
C VAL A 52 -5.44 11.31 15.99
N ILE A 53 -4.45 10.53 15.57
CA ILE A 53 -4.14 10.30 14.16
C ILE A 53 -4.82 9.00 13.74
N HIS A 54 -5.74 9.07 12.80
CA HIS A 54 -6.40 7.91 12.18
C HIS A 54 -5.69 7.59 10.88
N SER A 55 -5.36 6.32 10.64
CA SER A 55 -4.64 5.88 9.45
C SER A 55 -5.31 4.65 8.85
N GLY A 56 -5.63 4.71 7.57
CA GLY A 56 -6.30 3.64 6.84
C GLY A 56 -7.51 4.14 6.08
N PHE A 57 -8.58 3.35 6.05
CA PHE A 57 -9.78 3.70 5.30
C PHE A 57 -10.68 4.67 6.09
N PRO A 58 -11.05 5.84 5.53
CA PRO A 58 -11.80 6.87 6.24
C PRO A 58 -13.10 6.43 6.88
N HIS A 59 -13.82 5.46 6.30
CA HIS A 59 -15.09 4.97 6.86
C HIS A 59 -14.96 4.25 8.21
N PHE A 60 -13.72 3.99 8.69
CA PHE A 60 -13.47 3.50 10.05
C PHE A 60 -13.07 4.60 11.03
N PHE A 61 -12.81 5.83 10.57
CA PHE A 61 -12.35 6.91 11.43
C PHE A 61 -13.49 7.34 12.35
N ARG A 62 -13.16 7.59 13.62
CA ARG A 62 -14.12 7.95 14.65
C ARG A 62 -13.70 9.22 15.35
N MET A 63 -14.62 10.18 15.41
CA MET A 63 -14.42 11.43 16.13
C MET A 63 -14.62 11.24 17.63
N GLU A 64 -13.79 11.88 18.42
CA GLU A 64 -13.82 11.91 19.88
C GLU A 64 -14.04 13.35 20.32
N PRO A 65 -15.11 13.66 21.07
CA PRO A 65 -15.38 15.03 21.50
C PRO A 65 -14.21 15.64 22.27
N GLY A 66 -13.90 16.92 21.98
CA GLY A 66 -12.87 17.68 22.68
C GLY A 66 -11.43 17.33 22.29
N LYS A 67 -11.22 16.66 21.15
CA LYS A 67 -9.90 16.24 20.66
C LYS A 67 -9.61 16.76 19.27
N THR A 68 -8.33 16.78 18.92
CA THR A 68 -7.86 17.08 17.57
C THR A 68 -7.70 15.78 16.78
N HIS A 69 -8.33 15.71 15.62
CA HIS A 69 -8.39 14.55 14.75
C HIS A 69 -7.68 14.79 13.43
N ILE A 70 -6.74 13.91 13.11
CA ILE A 70 -5.97 13.96 11.88
C ILE A 70 -6.24 12.67 11.09
N GLY A 71 -6.74 12.80 9.86
CA GLY A 71 -6.97 11.67 8.96
C GLY A 71 -5.78 11.47 8.02
N ARG A 72 -4.96 10.44 8.26
CA ARG A 72 -3.89 10.00 7.35
C ARG A 72 -4.42 8.99 6.35
N VAL A 73 -4.39 9.32 5.07
CA VAL A 73 -5.01 8.53 4.02
C VAL A 73 -4.29 8.70 2.68
N MET A 74 -4.23 7.61 1.91
CA MET A 74 -3.76 7.62 0.53
C MET A 74 -4.73 6.83 -0.34
N LEU A 75 -4.84 7.21 -1.61
CA LEU A 75 -5.55 6.44 -2.62
C LEU A 75 -4.90 6.64 -3.98
N GLU A 76 -4.50 5.55 -4.64
CA GLU A 76 -3.90 5.59 -5.98
C GLU A 76 -4.99 5.51 -7.06
N SER A 77 -5.97 6.42 -6.97
CA SER A 77 -7.11 6.58 -7.88
C SER A 77 -7.34 8.07 -8.14
N ASP A 78 -7.89 8.38 -9.30
CA ASP A 78 -8.24 9.75 -9.72
C ASP A 78 -9.57 10.26 -9.13
N SER A 79 -10.32 9.37 -8.48
CA SER A 79 -11.62 9.63 -7.88
C SER A 79 -11.73 9.03 -6.49
N LEU A 80 -12.50 9.69 -5.62
CA LEU A 80 -12.77 9.23 -4.26
C LEU A 80 -14.17 8.61 -4.11
N PRO A 81 -14.31 7.58 -3.26
CA PRO A 81 -15.63 7.17 -2.79
C PRO A 81 -16.32 8.33 -2.06
N ARG A 82 -17.58 8.60 -2.38
CA ARG A 82 -18.34 9.74 -1.83
C ARG A 82 -18.27 9.84 -0.30
N LEU A 83 -18.47 8.71 0.38
CA LEU A 83 -18.44 8.62 1.84
C LEU A 83 -17.10 9.05 2.45
N TRP A 84 -15.99 8.94 1.71
CA TRP A 84 -14.69 9.33 2.23
C TRP A 84 -14.59 10.84 2.41
N ALA A 85 -15.09 11.63 1.46
CA ALA A 85 -15.07 13.08 1.57
C ALA A 85 -15.86 13.56 2.79
N ASP A 86 -17.05 12.97 3.01
CA ASP A 86 -17.90 13.31 4.16
C ASP A 86 -17.17 13.07 5.48
N VAL A 87 -16.51 11.91 5.65
CA VAL A 87 -15.76 11.61 6.87
C VAL A 87 -14.50 12.46 7.01
N LEU A 88 -13.72 12.63 5.94
CA LEU A 88 -12.49 13.41 5.97
C LEU A 88 -12.74 14.88 6.29
N ASN A 89 -13.88 15.44 5.87
CA ASN A 89 -14.27 16.81 6.21
C ASN A 89 -14.63 16.99 7.70
N THR A 90 -14.89 15.92 8.44
CA THR A 90 -15.04 15.97 9.91
C THR A 90 -13.71 16.07 10.66
N MET A 91 -12.59 15.76 10.01
CA MET A 91 -11.25 15.82 10.61
C MET A 91 -10.77 17.28 10.71
N ASP A 92 -9.86 17.58 11.62
CA ASP A 92 -9.20 18.89 11.68
C ASP A 92 -8.18 19.05 10.55
N GLU A 93 -7.38 18.01 10.31
CA GLU A 93 -6.44 17.91 9.19
C GLU A 93 -6.56 16.56 8.47
N VAL A 94 -6.20 16.57 7.19
CA VAL A 94 -6.17 15.38 6.33
C VAL A 94 -4.78 15.28 5.72
N TRP A 95 -4.01 14.29 6.18
CA TRP A 95 -2.64 14.05 5.74
C TRP A 95 -2.63 13.07 4.57
N VAL A 96 -2.12 13.54 3.43
CA VAL A 96 -2.03 12.77 2.19
C VAL A 96 -0.58 12.55 1.76
N ALA A 97 -0.32 11.46 1.03
CA ALA A 97 1.05 11.03 0.73
C ALA A 97 1.77 11.89 -0.33
N ALA A 98 1.04 12.56 -1.22
CA ALA A 98 1.61 13.31 -2.34
C ALA A 98 0.66 14.40 -2.88
N GLU A 99 1.20 15.32 -3.67
CA GLU A 99 0.44 16.35 -4.41
C GLU A 99 -0.64 15.77 -5.33
N PHE A 100 -0.42 14.56 -5.86
CA PHE A 100 -1.45 13.84 -6.60
C PHE A 100 -2.71 13.66 -5.75
N ASN A 101 -2.55 13.23 -4.49
CA ASN A 101 -3.67 13.04 -3.58
C ASN A 101 -4.31 14.36 -3.15
N VAL A 102 -3.56 15.45 -3.03
CA VAL A 102 -4.17 16.77 -2.78
C VAL A 102 -5.19 17.09 -3.88
N LYS A 103 -4.78 16.93 -5.15
CA LYS A 103 -5.63 17.21 -6.31
C LYS A 103 -6.86 16.30 -6.37
N THR A 104 -6.66 14.98 -6.23
CA THR A 104 -7.78 14.02 -6.35
C THR A 104 -8.72 14.09 -5.16
N PHE A 105 -8.23 14.43 -3.96
CA PHE A 105 -9.07 14.55 -2.78
C PHE A 105 -9.88 15.83 -2.79
N ALA A 106 -9.27 16.95 -3.18
CA ALA A 106 -9.99 18.20 -3.40
C ALA A 106 -11.08 18.05 -4.47
N ALA A 107 -10.76 17.43 -5.61
CA ALA A 107 -11.73 17.15 -6.66
C ALA A 107 -12.85 16.20 -6.19
N GLY A 108 -12.54 15.30 -5.26
CA GLY A 108 -13.50 14.40 -4.62
C GLY A 108 -14.36 15.04 -3.51
N GLY A 109 -14.17 16.33 -3.20
CA GLY A 109 -15.00 17.09 -2.26
C GLY A 109 -14.43 17.25 -0.85
N VAL A 110 -13.15 16.93 -0.63
CA VAL A 110 -12.46 17.27 0.64
C VAL A 110 -12.06 18.75 0.62
N ASP A 111 -12.27 19.47 1.72
CA ASP A 111 -11.86 20.87 1.86
C ASP A 111 -10.33 21.01 1.65
N PRO A 112 -9.87 21.74 0.62
CA PRO A 112 -8.45 21.93 0.36
C PRO A 112 -7.66 22.50 1.53
N LYS A 113 -8.30 23.27 2.42
CA LYS A 113 -7.62 23.85 3.60
C LYS A 113 -7.21 22.82 4.65
N LYS A 114 -7.83 21.63 4.62
CA LYS A 114 -7.50 20.52 5.52
C LYS A 114 -6.39 19.64 4.96
N LEU A 115 -6.11 19.71 3.65
CA LEU A 115 -5.16 18.82 2.99
C LEU A 115 -3.72 19.25 3.25
N VAL A 116 -2.95 18.36 3.85
CA VAL A 116 -1.52 18.55 4.14
C VAL A 116 -0.74 17.40 3.54
N VAL A 117 0.31 17.70 2.79
CA VAL A 117 1.19 16.66 2.23
C VAL A 117 2.15 16.18 3.31
N VAL A 118 1.98 14.93 3.72
CA VAL A 118 2.89 14.19 4.61
C VAL A 118 3.27 12.89 3.92
N PRO A 119 4.46 12.83 3.29
CA PRO A 119 4.87 11.65 2.55
C PRO A 119 4.93 10.39 3.41
N ASP A 120 4.68 9.25 2.79
CA ASP A 120 4.89 7.96 3.44
C ASP A 120 6.36 7.74 3.78
N MET A 121 6.58 7.12 4.93
CA MET A 121 7.92 6.92 5.48
C MET A 121 8.48 5.59 5.01
N VAL A 122 9.70 5.62 4.47
CA VAL A 122 10.51 4.44 4.19
C VAL A 122 11.78 4.50 5.04
N ASP A 123 12.24 3.37 5.56
CA ASP A 123 13.56 3.33 6.20
C ASP A 123 14.64 3.25 5.13
N ALA A 124 15.20 4.42 4.79
CA ALA A 124 16.30 4.52 3.82
C ALA A 124 17.57 3.78 4.25
N ARG A 125 17.66 3.34 5.51
CA ARG A 125 18.80 2.56 6.04
C ARG A 125 18.49 1.07 6.13
N PHE A 126 17.36 0.62 5.60
CA PHE A 126 16.98 -0.78 5.61
C PHE A 126 18.06 -1.63 4.95
N VAL A 127 18.64 -2.55 5.74
CA VAL A 127 19.56 -3.57 5.25
C VAL A 127 18.82 -4.91 5.27
N PRO A 128 18.61 -5.55 4.10
CA PRO A 128 17.99 -6.87 4.05
C PRO A 128 18.81 -7.87 4.87
N SER A 129 18.17 -8.57 5.82
CA SER A 129 18.82 -9.64 6.60
C SER A 129 18.95 -10.95 5.84
N ASN A 130 18.24 -11.10 4.73
CA ASN A 130 18.26 -12.29 3.90
C ASN A 130 19.52 -12.34 3.03
N LYS A 131 20.07 -13.54 2.83
CA LYS A 131 21.16 -13.75 1.87
C LYS A 131 20.69 -13.33 0.48
N ALA A 132 21.43 -12.41 -0.14
CA ALA A 132 21.22 -12.07 -1.53
C ALA A 132 21.34 -13.33 -2.39
N ARG A 133 20.48 -13.45 -3.41
CA ARG A 133 20.69 -14.47 -4.44
C ARG A 133 22.02 -14.16 -5.14
N PRO A 134 22.89 -15.16 -5.37
CA PRO A 134 24.15 -14.93 -6.07
C PRO A 134 23.94 -14.20 -7.39
N ALA A 135 24.77 -13.18 -7.64
CA ALA A 135 24.86 -12.58 -8.96
C ALA A 135 25.31 -13.65 -9.95
N GLY A 136 24.51 -13.87 -10.99
CA GLY A 136 24.77 -14.86 -12.03
C GLY A 136 24.75 -14.21 -13.42
N LYS A 137 24.90 -15.02 -14.47
CA LYS A 137 24.79 -14.55 -15.87
C LYS A 137 23.35 -14.17 -16.27
N THR A 138 22.37 -14.48 -15.42
CA THR A 138 20.95 -14.24 -15.67
C THR A 138 20.52 -12.87 -15.18
N PHE A 139 19.98 -12.04 -16.08
CA PHE A 139 19.33 -10.79 -15.72
C PHE A 139 17.93 -11.07 -15.15
N ARG A 140 17.58 -10.46 -14.01
CA ARG A 140 16.32 -10.75 -13.31
C ARG A 140 15.48 -9.51 -13.13
N PHE A 141 14.25 -9.56 -13.61
CA PHE A 141 13.21 -8.59 -13.26
C PHE A 141 12.46 -9.09 -12.04
N LEU A 142 12.24 -8.23 -11.04
CA LEU A 142 11.43 -8.54 -9.86
C LEU A 142 10.14 -7.71 -9.91
N SER A 143 9.00 -8.39 -9.76
CA SER A 143 7.71 -7.75 -9.53
C SER A 143 7.10 -8.24 -8.22
N VAL A 144 6.68 -7.31 -7.37
CA VAL A 144 6.04 -7.63 -6.08
C VAL A 144 4.56 -7.26 -6.17
N PHE A 145 3.70 -8.28 -6.19
CA PHE A 145 2.26 -8.14 -6.26
C PHE A 145 1.63 -8.70 -4.99
N MET A 146 0.91 -7.88 -4.22
CA MET A 146 0.14 -8.40 -3.09
C MET A 146 -1.03 -9.28 -3.57
N ASP A 147 -1.67 -8.86 -4.67
CA ASP A 147 -2.73 -9.56 -5.38
C ASP A 147 -2.52 -9.44 -6.90
N LEU A 148 -3.18 -10.32 -7.67
CA LEU A 148 -3.25 -10.24 -9.14
C LEU A 148 -4.55 -9.56 -9.60
N SER A 149 -4.86 -8.40 -9.02
CA SER A 149 -5.94 -7.54 -9.52
C SER A 149 -5.57 -6.89 -10.84
N LEU A 150 -6.60 -6.48 -11.59
CA LEU A 150 -6.44 -5.75 -12.85
C LEU A 150 -5.60 -4.48 -12.68
N ARG A 151 -5.75 -3.77 -11.55
CA ARG A 151 -5.01 -2.54 -11.22
C ARG A 151 -3.49 -2.75 -11.13
N LYS A 152 -3.04 -3.99 -10.89
CA LYS A 152 -1.61 -4.32 -10.88
C LYS A 152 -1.04 -4.62 -12.26
N GLY A 153 -1.88 -4.70 -13.29
CA GLY A 153 -1.45 -4.87 -14.69
C GLY A 153 -0.67 -6.16 -14.96
N TRP A 154 -0.81 -7.18 -14.11
CA TRP A 154 0.06 -8.36 -14.12
C TRP A 154 -0.03 -9.17 -15.43
N GLU A 155 -1.22 -9.22 -16.08
CA GLU A 155 -1.40 -9.89 -17.37
C GLU A 155 -0.64 -9.15 -18.48
N VAL A 156 -0.75 -7.82 -18.52
CA VAL A 156 -0.03 -6.98 -19.49
C VAL A 156 1.48 -7.17 -19.32
N THR A 157 1.97 -7.16 -18.09
CA THR A 157 3.38 -7.42 -17.77
C THR A 157 3.82 -8.82 -18.20
N LEU A 158 3.00 -9.86 -17.94
CA LEU A 158 3.29 -11.23 -18.36
C LEU A 158 3.41 -11.34 -19.88
N HIS A 159 2.43 -10.80 -20.62
CA HIS A 159 2.42 -10.85 -22.08
C HIS A 159 3.57 -10.07 -22.68
N GLY A 160 3.85 -8.85 -22.20
CA GLY A 160 4.98 -8.05 -22.65
C GLY A 160 6.33 -8.72 -22.36
N PHE A 161 6.48 -9.30 -21.16
CA PHE A 161 7.69 -10.03 -20.79
C PHE A 161 7.90 -11.26 -21.68
N ALA A 162 6.85 -12.07 -21.88
CA ALA A 162 6.91 -13.25 -22.74
C ALA A 162 7.25 -12.88 -24.19
N ALA A 163 6.58 -11.87 -24.75
CA ALA A 163 6.83 -11.41 -26.12
C ALA A 163 8.28 -10.97 -26.33
N GLN A 164 8.86 -10.26 -25.35
CA GLN A 164 10.22 -9.72 -25.48
C GLN A 164 11.32 -10.76 -25.17
N PHE A 165 11.10 -11.67 -24.21
CA PHE A 165 12.17 -12.47 -23.62
C PHE A 165 11.99 -13.99 -23.71
N ALA A 166 10.92 -14.52 -24.31
CA ALA A 166 10.68 -15.97 -24.36
C ALA A 166 11.83 -16.80 -24.96
N ALA A 167 12.59 -16.25 -25.90
CA ALA A 167 13.74 -16.93 -26.51
C ALA A 167 15.05 -16.78 -25.69
N ASN A 168 15.10 -15.86 -24.72
CA ASN A 168 16.33 -15.54 -23.99
C ASN A 168 16.40 -16.29 -22.65
N LYS A 169 17.19 -17.37 -22.63
CA LYS A 169 17.39 -18.21 -21.44
C LYS A 169 18.18 -17.52 -20.31
N ASN A 170 18.79 -16.36 -20.58
CA ASN A 170 19.54 -15.57 -19.60
C ASN A 170 18.70 -14.44 -18.99
N VAL A 171 17.38 -14.45 -19.17
CA VAL A 171 16.49 -13.47 -18.56
C VAL A 171 15.39 -14.19 -17.77
N GLU A 172 15.16 -13.77 -16.53
CA GLU A 172 14.13 -14.32 -15.65
C GLU A 172 13.18 -13.22 -15.16
N TRP A 173 11.90 -13.56 -15.04
CA TRP A 173 10.93 -12.76 -14.31
C TRP A 173 10.58 -13.45 -13.00
N VAL A 174 10.92 -12.79 -11.89
CA VAL A 174 10.61 -13.25 -10.54
C VAL A 174 9.39 -12.50 -10.04
N VAL A 175 8.35 -13.23 -9.67
CA VAL A 175 7.11 -12.67 -9.14
C VAL A 175 6.93 -13.06 -7.68
N GLN A 176 6.97 -12.08 -6.79
CA GLN A 176 6.60 -12.27 -5.39
C GLN A 176 5.11 -11.96 -5.24
N CYS A 177 4.32 -12.96 -4.84
CA CYS A 177 2.89 -12.78 -4.59
C CYS A 177 2.33 -13.77 -3.57
N ALA A 178 1.08 -13.56 -3.15
CA ALA A 178 0.38 -14.48 -2.25
C ALA A 178 0.22 -15.89 -2.89
N PRO A 179 0.12 -16.97 -2.10
CA PRO A 179 0.04 -18.33 -2.64
C PRO A 179 -1.09 -18.56 -3.66
N GLU A 180 -2.25 -17.94 -3.45
CA GLU A 180 -3.37 -18.03 -4.38
C GLU A 180 -3.08 -17.33 -5.72
N SER A 181 -2.47 -16.15 -5.65
CA SER A 181 -1.98 -15.41 -6.81
C SER A 181 -0.96 -16.24 -7.60
N ALA A 182 -0.02 -16.90 -6.93
CA ALA A 182 0.95 -17.77 -7.57
C ALA A 182 0.28 -18.95 -8.31
N ARG A 183 -0.75 -19.56 -7.72
CA ARG A 183 -1.54 -20.62 -8.38
C ARG A 183 -2.20 -20.13 -9.66
N LYS A 184 -2.85 -18.95 -9.62
CA LYS A 184 -3.49 -18.31 -10.78
C LYS A 184 -2.47 -18.03 -11.88
N LEU A 185 -1.35 -17.37 -11.55
CA LEU A 185 -0.29 -17.05 -12.50
C LEU A 185 0.27 -18.31 -13.18
N ASN A 186 0.57 -19.36 -12.39
CA ASN A 186 1.08 -20.62 -12.92
C ASN A 186 0.08 -21.31 -13.85
N ALA A 187 -1.23 -21.20 -13.61
CA ALA A 187 -2.24 -21.74 -14.51
C ALA A 187 -2.22 -21.03 -15.88
N VAL A 188 -2.08 -19.70 -15.88
CA VAL A 188 -1.99 -18.91 -17.12
C VAL A 188 -0.70 -19.21 -17.88
N ILE A 189 0.45 -19.26 -17.20
CA ILE A 189 1.73 -19.62 -17.83
C ILE A 189 1.65 -21.00 -18.50
N ARG A 190 1.07 -22.00 -17.83
CA ARG A 190 0.87 -23.33 -18.42
C ARG A 190 0.00 -23.29 -19.68
N ALA A 191 -1.07 -22.50 -19.68
CA ALA A 191 -1.95 -22.36 -20.84
C ALA A 191 -1.21 -21.69 -22.02
N LEU A 192 -0.40 -20.66 -21.76
CA LEU A 192 0.41 -20.00 -22.78
C LEU A 192 1.44 -20.95 -23.40
N ASN A 193 2.14 -21.73 -22.58
CA ASN A 193 3.12 -22.69 -23.08
C ASN A 193 2.46 -23.79 -23.93
N LYS A 194 1.28 -24.30 -23.54
CA LYS A 194 0.53 -25.26 -24.37
C LYS A 194 0.16 -24.69 -25.73
N ARG A 195 -0.30 -23.44 -25.80
CA ARG A 195 -0.64 -22.77 -27.06
C ARG A 195 0.60 -22.56 -27.94
N GLY A 196 1.72 -22.13 -27.37
CA GLY A 196 2.98 -21.95 -28.10
C GLY A 196 3.61 -23.25 -28.61
N HIS A 197 3.32 -24.39 -27.97
CA HIS A 197 3.71 -25.71 -28.48
C HIS A 197 2.80 -26.20 -29.62
N ALA A 198 1.48 -25.96 -29.53
CA ALA A 198 0.53 -26.34 -30.58
C ALA A 198 0.78 -25.58 -31.90
N THR A 199 1.12 -24.29 -31.83
CA THR A 199 1.44 -23.49 -33.04
C THR A 199 2.80 -23.81 -33.65
N ARG A 200 3.69 -24.50 -32.94
CA ARG A 200 5.01 -24.93 -33.46
C ARG A 200 5.02 -26.35 -34.03
N SER A 201 3.95 -27.13 -33.83
CA SER A 201 3.80 -28.49 -34.37
C SER A 201 3.05 -28.56 -35.69
N GLU A 202 2.62 -27.41 -36.22
CA GLU A 202 1.88 -27.27 -37.49
C GLU A 202 2.72 -26.63 -38.62
N GLU A 203 4.02 -26.39 -38.39
CA GLU A 203 5.03 -25.99 -39.40
C GLU A 203 5.98 -27.16 -39.69
#